data_AF-A0A2W2EEE6-F1
#
_entry.id   AF-A0A2W2EEE6-F1
#
_cell.length_a   1.000
_cell.length_b   1.000
_cell.length_c   1.000
_cell.angle_alpha   90.00
_cell.angle_beta   90.00
_cell.angle_gamma   90.00
#
_symmetry.space_group_name_H-M   'P 1'
#
loop_
_entity.id
_entity.type
_entity.pdbx_description
1 polymer ?
#
loop_
_entity_poly.entity_id
_entity_poly.type
_entity_poly.pdbx_seq_one_letter_code
_entity_poly.pdbx_strand_id
1 'polypeptide(L)'
;MTASGEAPAWVGRGLVRPASAGVVCGIAVVAFLGCGVPARDLAVFAAYVGLAVLLPGTLLWRALTGGGPADLAAGLALGYAVEVLAYIPARAAGLPLLVLAPPAAVLVAFAGVPGLRRHWRGPAGRERMPTWCAWVVAGIVGFLVVWSTLFLYRVPITDAYVDMPYHLALVGELRHHVPPALPSVLGEPLSYHWFVYAEMAATSWVTGIDPVTLVYRLSTLPMAAATVVLVVLVGRRLGGRWGA
;
A
#
# COMPACT_ATOMS: atom_id res chain seq x y z
N MET A 1 2.34 -54.53 23.93
CA MET A 1 1.26 -53.62 24.35
C MET A 1 1.92 -52.51 25.16
N THR A 2 2.00 -51.25 24.76
CA THR A 2 1.27 -50.44 23.78
C THR A 2 2.21 -49.34 23.27
N ALA A 3 2.40 -49.25 21.95
CA ALA A 3 3.13 -48.15 21.32
C ALA A 3 2.19 -46.94 21.19
N SER A 4 2.48 -45.86 21.91
CA SER A 4 1.85 -44.56 21.71
C SER A 4 2.50 -43.87 20.51
N GLY A 5 1.84 -43.96 19.35
CA GLY A 5 2.23 -43.22 18.16
C GLY A 5 1.89 -41.74 18.30
N GLU A 6 2.88 -40.92 18.65
CA GLU A 6 2.78 -39.48 18.47
C GLU A 6 2.83 -39.16 16.97
N ALA A 7 1.69 -38.77 16.41
CA ALA A 7 1.62 -38.23 15.07
C ALA A 7 2.42 -36.92 15.01
N PRO A 8 3.31 -36.72 14.03
CA PRO A 8 4.24 -35.63 14.09
C PRO A 8 3.59 -34.30 13.65
N ALA A 9 3.66 -33.29 14.52
CA ALA A 9 2.95 -32.00 14.48
C ALA A 9 3.44 -30.99 13.41
N TRP A 10 3.98 -31.45 12.27
CA TRP A 10 4.56 -30.61 11.22
C TRP A 10 3.65 -30.39 10.00
N VAL A 11 2.51 -31.07 9.90
CA VAL A 11 1.65 -31.02 8.69
C VAL A 11 0.80 -29.73 8.57
N GLY A 12 0.63 -28.93 9.63
CA GLY A 12 -0.33 -27.80 9.62
C GLY A 12 0.22 -26.38 9.48
N ARG A 13 1.53 -26.14 9.56
CA ARG A 13 2.07 -24.78 9.84
C ARG A 13 2.32 -23.91 8.61
N GLY A 14 2.18 -24.45 7.40
CA GLY A 14 2.44 -23.73 6.14
C GLY A 14 1.26 -22.91 5.62
N LEU A 15 0.01 -23.29 5.94
CA LEU A 15 -1.20 -22.74 5.31
C LEU A 15 -1.87 -21.59 6.07
N VAL A 16 -1.57 -21.41 7.35
CA VAL A 16 -2.33 -20.48 8.23
C VAL A 16 -2.03 -18.99 7.95
N ARG A 17 -0.95 -18.71 7.22
CA ARG A 17 -0.47 -17.35 6.93
C ARG A 17 -1.09 -16.68 5.70
N PRO A 18 -1.21 -17.36 4.54
CA PRO A 18 -2.04 -16.81 3.47
C PRO A 18 -3.51 -16.69 3.91
N ALA A 19 -3.95 -17.46 4.92
CA ALA A 19 -5.31 -17.37 5.42
C ALA A 19 -5.61 -16.02 6.09
N SER A 20 -4.78 -15.51 7.01
CA SER A 20 -5.08 -14.24 7.70
C SER A 20 -5.03 -13.03 6.75
N ALA A 21 -4.04 -12.98 5.87
CA ALA A 21 -3.96 -11.96 4.83
C ALA A 21 -5.13 -12.08 3.83
N GLY A 22 -5.45 -13.30 3.40
CA GLY A 22 -6.56 -13.58 2.49
C GLY A 22 -7.91 -13.18 3.08
N VAL A 23 -8.15 -13.41 4.37
CA VAL A 23 -9.37 -12.97 5.07
C VAL A 23 -9.49 -11.45 5.04
N VAL A 24 -8.43 -10.71 5.37
CA VAL A 24 -8.45 -9.24 5.35
C VAL A 24 -8.64 -8.70 3.94
N CYS A 25 -7.97 -9.29 2.94
CA CYS A 25 -8.19 -8.94 1.54
C CYS A 25 -9.64 -9.21 1.11
N GLY A 26 -10.22 -10.34 1.52
CA GLY A 26 -11.63 -10.65 1.27
C GLY A 26 -12.58 -9.63 1.89
N ILE A 27 -12.36 -9.26 3.15
CA ILE A 27 -13.14 -8.22 3.84
C ILE A 27 -13.02 -6.87 3.11
N ALA A 28 -11.82 -6.48 2.70
CA ALA A 28 -11.60 -5.24 1.94
C ALA A 28 -12.30 -5.25 0.59
N VAL A 29 -12.24 -6.35 -0.16
CA VAL A 29 -12.94 -6.49 -1.44
C VAL A 29 -14.45 -6.37 -1.24
N VAL A 30 -15.02 -7.10 -0.27
CA VAL A 30 -16.46 -7.02 0.04
C VAL A 30 -16.87 -5.60 0.44
N ALA A 31 -16.06 -4.95 1.29
CA ALA A 31 -16.29 -3.57 1.71
C ALA A 31 -16.30 -2.60 0.51
N PHE A 32 -15.28 -2.63 -0.35
CA PHE A 32 -15.19 -1.73 -1.50
C PHE A 32 -16.32 -1.93 -2.50
N LEU A 33 -16.64 -3.19 -2.83
CA LEU A 33 -17.76 -3.50 -3.72
C LEU A 33 -19.09 -3.07 -3.10
N GLY A 34 -19.28 -3.30 -1.79
CA GLY A 34 -20.45 -2.85 -1.04
C GLY A 34 -20.60 -1.32 -0.95
N CYS A 35 -19.50 -0.58 -1.04
CA CYS A 35 -19.50 0.89 -1.13
C CYS A 35 -19.69 1.40 -2.57
N GLY A 36 -19.84 0.52 -3.56
CA GLY A 36 -20.05 0.89 -4.97
C GLY A 36 -18.77 1.26 -5.72
N VAL A 37 -17.59 0.77 -5.29
CA VAL A 37 -16.39 0.82 -6.14
C VAL A 37 -16.57 -0.17 -7.29
N PRO A 38 -16.41 0.23 -8.57
CA PRO A 38 -16.46 -0.70 -9.68
C PRO A 38 -15.40 -1.80 -9.54
N ALA A 39 -15.76 -3.06 -9.80
CA ALA A 39 -14.82 -4.18 -9.70
C ALA A 39 -13.58 -4.00 -10.62
N ARG A 40 -13.78 -3.35 -11.78
CA ARG A 40 -12.70 -2.95 -12.68
C ARG A 40 -11.70 -2.03 -11.98
N ASP A 41 -12.19 -0.96 -11.36
CA ASP A 41 -11.32 0.04 -10.74
C ASP A 41 -10.59 -0.53 -9.54
N LEU A 42 -11.26 -1.39 -8.76
CA LEU A 42 -10.61 -2.13 -7.68
C LEU A 42 -9.48 -3.04 -8.20
N ALA A 43 -9.72 -3.76 -9.30
CA ALA A 43 -8.72 -4.64 -9.89
C ALA A 43 -7.53 -3.86 -10.49
N VAL A 44 -7.80 -2.76 -11.20
CA VAL A 44 -6.76 -1.89 -11.77
C VAL A 44 -5.96 -1.21 -10.66
N PHE A 45 -6.61 -0.72 -9.61
CA PHE A 45 -5.95 -0.15 -8.44
C PHE A 45 -5.05 -1.17 -7.73
N ALA A 46 -5.56 -2.38 -7.48
CA ALA A 46 -4.78 -3.45 -6.87
C ALA A 46 -3.58 -3.86 -7.74
N ALA A 47 -3.76 -3.91 -9.07
CA ALA A 47 -2.67 -4.19 -10.01
C ALA A 47 -1.63 -3.07 -10.03
N TYR A 48 -2.06 -1.81 -10.01
CA TYR A 48 -1.17 -0.65 -9.95
C TYR A 48 -0.36 -0.64 -8.66
N VAL A 49 -1.02 -0.68 -7.50
CA VAL A 49 -0.35 -0.72 -6.19
C VAL A 49 0.55 -1.94 -6.09
N GLY A 50 0.12 -3.11 -6.59
CA GLY A 50 0.92 -4.34 -6.55
C GLY A 50 2.17 -4.28 -7.43
N LEU A 51 2.04 -3.87 -8.69
CA LEU A 51 3.08 -3.99 -9.71
C LEU A 51 3.92 -2.74 -9.88
N ALA A 52 3.34 -1.55 -9.74
CA ALA A 52 4.03 -0.27 -9.93
C ALA A 52 4.56 0.32 -8.62
N VAL A 53 3.99 -0.04 -7.47
CA VAL A 53 4.39 0.53 -6.17
C VAL A 53 5.07 -0.52 -5.28
N LEU A 54 4.31 -1.53 -4.84
CA LEU A 54 4.73 -2.53 -3.88
C LEU A 54 5.91 -3.37 -4.37
N LEU A 55 5.80 -3.96 -5.56
CA LEU A 55 6.82 -4.84 -6.11
C LEU A 55 8.17 -4.15 -6.32
N PRO A 56 8.28 -3.05 -7.09
CA PRO A 56 9.56 -2.35 -7.28
C PRO A 56 10.09 -1.80 -5.95
N GLY A 57 9.22 -1.25 -5.09
CA GLY A 57 9.63 -0.79 -3.76
C GLY A 57 10.18 -1.92 -2.89
N THR A 58 9.59 -3.11 -2.92
CA THR A 58 10.08 -4.30 -2.20
C THR A 58 11.43 -4.77 -2.73
N LEU A 59 11.63 -4.75 -4.06
CA LEU A 59 12.90 -5.13 -4.68
C LEU A 59 14.02 -4.17 -4.28
N LEU A 60 13.76 -2.85 -4.32
CA LEU A 60 14.69 -1.83 -3.86
C LEU A 60 15.00 -2.00 -2.37
N TRP A 61 13.97 -2.16 -1.54
CA TRP A 61 14.15 -2.36 -0.10
C TRP A 61 15.03 -3.57 0.20
N ARG A 62 14.79 -4.70 -0.47
CA ARG A 62 15.61 -5.91 -0.32
C ARG A 62 17.04 -5.73 -0.78
N ALA A 63 17.27 -4.99 -1.86
CA ALA A 63 18.62 -4.69 -2.33
C ALA A 63 19.39 -3.81 -1.35
N LEU A 64 18.71 -2.88 -0.66
CA LEU A 64 19.32 -1.97 0.31
C LEU A 64 19.57 -2.63 1.68
N THR A 65 18.69 -3.52 2.11
CA THR A 65 18.70 -4.06 3.48
C THR A 65 19.13 -5.53 3.58
N GLY A 66 19.26 -6.22 2.43
CA GLY A 66 19.31 -7.68 2.39
C GLY A 66 17.95 -8.32 2.69
N GLY A 67 16.90 -7.52 2.89
CA GLY A 67 15.52 -7.90 3.20
C GLY A 67 15.21 -8.16 4.68
N GLY A 68 13.96 -8.48 4.99
CA GLY A 68 13.45 -8.79 6.33
C GLY A 68 11.98 -9.22 6.35
N PRO A 69 11.41 -9.46 7.55
CA PRO A 69 9.97 -9.63 7.71
C PRO A 69 9.16 -8.37 7.32
N ALA A 70 9.82 -7.21 7.24
CA ALA A 70 9.24 -5.93 6.83
C ALA A 70 9.16 -5.73 5.31
N ASP A 71 9.67 -6.67 4.50
CA ASP A 71 9.93 -6.46 3.07
C ASP A 71 8.77 -5.81 2.31
N LEU A 72 7.56 -6.35 2.47
CA LEU A 72 6.38 -5.86 1.75
C LEU A 72 5.91 -4.50 2.27
N ALA A 73 5.86 -4.31 3.58
CA ALA A 73 5.35 -3.06 4.16
C ALA A 73 6.33 -1.90 3.99
N ALA A 74 7.63 -2.16 4.22
CA ALA A 74 8.69 -1.19 3.97
C ALA A 74 8.89 -0.96 2.47
N GLY A 75 8.74 -2.01 1.67
CA GLY A 75 8.73 -1.93 0.22
C GLY A 75 7.59 -1.06 -0.31
N LEU A 76 6.36 -1.21 0.21
CA LEU A 76 5.24 -0.35 -0.17
C LEU A 76 5.52 1.11 0.16
N ALA A 77 6.00 1.40 1.38
CA ALA A 77 6.36 2.76 1.79
C ALA A 77 7.46 3.37 0.90
N LEU A 78 8.50 2.58 0.57
CA LEU A 78 9.57 3.01 -0.33
C LEU A 78 9.05 3.21 -1.75
N GLY A 79 8.14 2.36 -2.23
CA GLY A 79 7.49 2.50 -3.53
C GLY A 79 6.72 3.82 -3.65
N TYR A 80 5.91 4.15 -2.65
CA TYR A 80 5.21 5.45 -2.60
C TYR A 80 6.19 6.63 -2.59
N ALA A 81 7.28 6.55 -1.81
CA ALA A 81 8.29 7.60 -1.79
C ALA A 81 8.94 7.81 -3.18
N VAL A 82 9.30 6.70 -3.86
CA VAL A 82 9.86 6.76 -5.23
C VAL A 82 8.85 7.34 -6.22
N GLU A 83 7.57 6.97 -6.12
CA GLU A 83 6.52 7.48 -7.00
C GLU A 83 6.32 8.99 -6.82
N VAL A 84 6.25 9.50 -5.59
CA VAL A 84 6.11 10.93 -5.33
C VAL A 84 7.32 11.72 -5.86
N LEU A 85 8.53 11.17 -5.73
CA LEU A 85 9.73 11.77 -6.30
C LEU A 85 9.71 11.75 -7.84
N ALA A 86 9.16 10.70 -8.45
CA ALA A 86 9.00 10.58 -9.90
C ALA A 86 7.91 11.50 -10.46
N TYR A 87 6.86 11.74 -9.68
CA TYR A 87 5.74 12.61 -10.03
C TYR A 87 6.20 14.04 -10.32
N ILE A 88 7.12 14.59 -9.52
CA ILE A 88 7.57 16.00 -9.64
C ILE A 88 8.11 16.31 -11.04
N PRO A 89 9.14 15.62 -11.56
CA PRO A 89 9.65 15.88 -12.91
C PRO A 89 8.67 15.46 -14.00
N ALA A 90 7.88 14.40 -13.79
CA ALA A 90 6.86 13.97 -14.75
C ALA A 90 5.81 15.07 -14.99
N ARG A 91 5.34 15.70 -13.91
CA ARG A 91 4.38 16.81 -13.98
C ARG A 91 5.00 18.08 -14.54
N ALA A 92 6.21 18.43 -14.10
CA ALA A 92 6.93 19.61 -14.62
C ALA A 92 7.20 19.50 -16.13
N ALA A 93 7.45 18.29 -16.65
CA ALA A 93 7.61 18.03 -18.07
C ALA A 93 6.28 17.96 -18.86
N GLY A 94 5.12 17.99 -18.18
CA GLY A 94 3.82 17.78 -18.81
C GLY A 94 3.58 16.35 -19.32
N LEU A 95 4.36 15.37 -18.83
CA LEU A 95 4.33 13.97 -19.25
C LEU A 95 3.88 13.08 -18.07
N PRO A 96 2.59 13.04 -17.73
CA PRO A 96 2.11 12.39 -16.50
C PRO A 96 2.47 10.90 -16.41
N LEU A 97 2.48 10.18 -17.55
CA LEU A 97 2.84 8.76 -17.58
C LEU A 97 4.34 8.49 -17.35
N LEU A 98 5.19 9.53 -17.36
CA LEU A 98 6.62 9.38 -17.04
C LEU A 98 6.83 8.90 -15.59
N VAL A 99 5.82 9.04 -14.72
CA VAL A 99 5.84 8.47 -13.36
C VAL A 99 6.05 6.95 -13.35
N LEU A 100 5.72 6.25 -14.44
CA LEU A 100 5.97 4.81 -14.60
C LEU A 100 7.41 4.46 -14.97
N ALA A 101 8.24 5.44 -15.34
CA ALA A 101 9.61 5.16 -15.76
C ALA A 101 10.46 4.56 -14.63
N PRO A 102 10.45 5.10 -13.39
CA PRO A 102 11.20 4.48 -12.29
C PRO A 102 10.78 3.05 -11.94
N PRO A 103 9.48 2.72 -11.72
CA PRO A 103 9.11 1.34 -11.43
C PRO A 103 9.41 0.40 -12.61
N ALA A 104 9.22 0.84 -13.86
CA ALA A 104 9.61 0.05 -15.03
C ALA A 104 11.13 -0.21 -15.08
N ALA A 105 11.95 0.81 -14.81
CA ALA A 105 13.40 0.67 -14.77
C ALA A 105 13.85 -0.31 -13.69
N VAL A 106 13.24 -0.27 -12.50
CA VAL A 106 13.51 -1.22 -11.42
C VAL A 106 13.15 -2.65 -11.86
N LEU A 107 11.95 -2.87 -12.40
CA LEU A 107 11.52 -4.20 -12.82
C LEU A 107 12.43 -4.76 -13.93
N VAL A 108 12.76 -3.94 -14.93
CA VAL A 108 13.66 -4.32 -16.03
C VAL A 108 15.06 -4.62 -15.52
N ALA A 109 15.64 -3.78 -14.66
CA ALA A 109 16.97 -4.01 -14.09
C ALA A 109 17.02 -5.29 -13.26
N PHE A 110 16.03 -5.53 -12.40
CA PHE A 110 15.98 -6.72 -11.55
C PHE A 110 15.66 -8.00 -12.32
N ALA A 111 14.97 -7.91 -13.45
CA ALA A 111 14.75 -9.04 -14.36
C ALA A 111 15.99 -9.30 -15.25
N GLY A 112 16.65 -8.25 -15.73
CA GLY A 112 17.78 -8.33 -16.66
C GLY A 112 19.10 -8.73 -16.01
N VAL A 113 19.40 -8.20 -14.81
CA VAL A 113 20.71 -8.39 -14.16
C VAL A 113 20.71 -9.66 -13.28
N PRO A 114 21.51 -10.69 -13.60
CA PRO A 114 21.49 -11.96 -12.87
C PRO A 114 21.76 -11.82 -11.37
N GLY A 115 22.66 -10.89 -10.99
CA GLY A 115 22.97 -10.59 -9.59
C GLY A 115 21.80 -9.98 -8.80
N LEU A 116 20.86 -9.31 -9.48
CA LEU A 116 19.68 -8.73 -8.86
C LEU A 116 18.50 -9.72 -8.77
N ARG A 117 18.49 -10.75 -9.61
CA ARG A 117 17.42 -11.79 -9.62
C ARG A 117 17.24 -12.48 -8.27
N ARG A 118 18.29 -12.54 -7.45
CA ARG A 118 18.22 -13.10 -6.09
C ARG A 118 17.21 -12.37 -5.19
N HIS A 119 16.98 -11.07 -5.38
CA HIS A 119 16.10 -10.27 -4.52
C HIS A 119 14.61 -10.50 -4.78
N TRP A 120 14.25 -11.16 -5.89
CA TRP A 120 12.88 -11.62 -6.14
C TRP A 120 12.44 -12.66 -5.11
N ARG A 121 13.39 -13.49 -4.66
CA ARG A 121 13.15 -14.47 -3.61
C ARG A 121 13.47 -13.83 -2.26
N GLY A 122 12.52 -13.94 -1.33
CA GLY A 122 12.80 -13.63 0.06
C GLY A 122 13.93 -14.55 0.58
N PRO A 123 14.92 -14.02 1.32
CA PRO A 123 15.97 -14.80 1.94
C PRO A 123 15.47 -16.06 2.67
N ALA A 124 16.12 -17.18 2.39
CA ALA A 124 15.82 -18.47 2.98
C ALA A 124 16.14 -18.47 4.50
N GLY A 125 15.31 -19.17 5.29
CA GLY A 125 15.57 -19.39 6.73
C GLY A 125 15.14 -18.27 7.69
N ARG A 126 14.30 -17.32 7.25
CA ARG A 126 13.97 -16.13 8.04
C ARG A 126 13.15 -16.37 9.31
N GLU A 127 13.38 -15.52 10.32
CA GLU A 127 12.51 -15.38 11.47
C GLU A 127 11.10 -15.00 11.00
N ARG A 128 10.14 -15.73 11.53
CA ARG A 128 8.80 -15.84 11.00
C ARG A 128 7.87 -15.22 12.04
N MET A 129 7.07 -14.22 11.64
CA MET A 129 6.04 -13.65 12.52
C MET A 129 5.15 -14.79 13.07
N PRO A 130 5.04 -14.96 14.39
CA PRO A 130 4.18 -15.97 14.98
C PRO A 130 2.75 -15.86 14.45
N THR A 131 2.07 -16.99 14.29
CA THR A 131 0.72 -17.04 13.69
C THR A 131 -0.29 -16.19 14.46
N TRP A 132 -0.21 -16.17 15.80
CA TRP A 132 -1.09 -15.35 16.63
C TRP A 132 -0.88 -13.84 16.35
N CYS A 133 0.38 -13.41 16.19
CA CYS A 133 0.71 -12.02 15.88
C CYS A 133 0.21 -11.64 14.48
N ALA A 134 0.29 -12.56 13.51
CA ALA A 134 -0.32 -12.38 12.19
C ALA A 134 -1.84 -12.20 12.25
N TRP A 135 -2.53 -12.94 13.13
CA TRP A 135 -3.97 -12.76 13.35
C TRP A 135 -4.32 -11.46 14.08
N VAL A 136 -3.48 -11.02 15.02
CA VAL A 136 -3.66 -9.71 15.68
C VAL A 136 -3.52 -8.58 14.66
N VAL A 137 -2.46 -8.59 13.85
CA VAL A 137 -2.26 -7.62 12.76
C VAL A 137 -3.44 -7.66 11.78
N ALA A 138 -3.86 -8.86 11.37
CA ALA A 138 -5.02 -9.03 10.50
C ALA A 138 -6.31 -8.50 11.13
N GLY A 139 -6.50 -8.69 12.44
CA GLY A 139 -7.63 -8.16 13.19
C GLY A 139 -7.63 -6.63 13.25
N ILE A 140 -6.47 -6.00 13.47
CA ILE A 140 -6.33 -4.54 13.45
C ILE A 140 -6.63 -3.98 12.06
N VAL A 141 -6.05 -4.56 11.01
CA VAL A 141 -6.32 -4.11 9.63
C VAL A 141 -7.77 -4.36 9.24
N GLY A 142 -8.34 -5.52 9.59
CA GLY A 142 -9.76 -5.82 9.37
C GLY A 142 -10.68 -4.85 10.09
N PHE A 143 -10.36 -4.49 11.35
CA PHE A 143 -11.05 -3.44 12.09
C PHE A 143 -10.97 -2.10 11.36
N LEU A 144 -9.79 -1.68 10.89
CA LEU A 144 -9.63 -0.44 10.14
C LEU A 144 -10.45 -0.43 8.84
N VAL A 145 -10.52 -1.55 8.13
CA VAL A 145 -11.36 -1.70 6.93
C VAL A 145 -12.83 -1.53 7.27
N VAL A 146 -13.33 -2.25 8.29
CA VAL A 146 -14.74 -2.18 8.72
C VAL A 146 -15.08 -0.77 9.22
N TRP A 147 -14.24 -0.19 10.07
CA TRP A 147 -14.40 1.16 10.58
C TRP A 147 -14.45 2.18 9.44
N SER A 148 -13.48 2.16 8.53
CA SER A 148 -13.44 3.07 7.38
C SER A 148 -14.66 2.87 6.48
N THR A 149 -15.15 1.64 6.33
CA THR A 149 -16.37 1.35 5.57
C THR A 149 -17.58 2.05 6.19
N LEU A 150 -17.77 1.88 7.50
CA LEU A 150 -18.95 2.39 8.20
C LEU A 150 -18.93 3.92 8.33
N PHE A 151 -17.77 4.52 8.55
CA PHE A 151 -17.65 5.92 8.94
C PHE A 151 -17.03 6.84 7.87
N LEU A 152 -16.47 6.28 6.79
CA LEU A 152 -15.86 7.07 5.70
C LEU A 152 -16.46 6.70 4.34
N TYR A 153 -16.42 5.42 3.95
CA TYR A 153 -16.67 5.02 2.56
C TYR A 153 -18.16 4.93 2.19
N ARG A 154 -19.02 4.63 3.17
CA ARG A 154 -20.48 4.63 2.99
C ARG A 154 -21.12 5.99 3.23
N VAL A 155 -20.37 6.96 3.75
CA VAL A 155 -20.89 8.30 4.02
C VAL A 155 -21.15 8.99 2.67
N PRO A 156 -22.37 9.51 2.41
CA PRO A 156 -22.64 10.29 1.21
C PRO A 156 -21.67 11.46 1.08
N ILE A 157 -21.26 11.79 -0.14
CA ILE A 157 -20.29 12.88 -0.38
C ILE A 157 -20.78 14.21 0.20
N THR A 158 -22.10 14.45 0.19
CA THR A 158 -22.73 15.65 0.76
C THR A 158 -22.62 15.76 2.27
N ASP A 159 -22.44 14.63 2.96
CA ASP A 159 -22.38 14.55 4.42
C ASP A 159 -20.96 14.21 4.90
N ALA A 160 -20.00 14.16 3.97
CA ALA A 160 -18.61 13.84 4.28
C ALA A 160 -17.98 14.93 5.16
N TYR A 161 -16.93 14.53 5.89
CA TYR A 161 -16.15 15.47 6.70
C TYR A 161 -15.69 16.67 5.87
N VAL A 162 -15.70 17.86 6.48
CA VAL A 162 -15.53 19.15 5.78
C VAL A 162 -14.23 19.27 4.98
N ASP A 163 -13.21 18.50 5.34
CA ASP A 163 -11.91 18.49 4.63
C ASP A 163 -11.90 17.58 3.38
N MET A 164 -12.88 16.70 3.19
CA MET A 164 -12.88 15.77 2.06
C MET A 164 -12.96 16.46 0.68
N PRO A 165 -13.83 17.48 0.47
CA PRO A 165 -13.79 18.28 -0.75
C PRO A 165 -12.45 19.01 -0.94
N TYR A 166 -11.80 19.44 0.15
CA TYR A 166 -10.49 20.08 0.10
C TYR A 166 -9.40 19.09 -0.36
N HIS A 167 -9.38 17.86 0.16
CA HIS A 167 -8.50 16.79 -0.32
C HIS A 167 -8.71 16.50 -1.82
N LEU A 168 -9.96 16.44 -2.26
CA LEU A 168 -10.29 16.25 -3.67
C LEU A 168 -9.78 17.40 -4.55
N ALA A 169 -9.95 18.65 -4.09
CA ALA A 169 -9.43 19.83 -4.79
C ALA A 169 -7.90 19.81 -4.90
N LEU A 170 -7.18 19.35 -3.87
CA LEU A 170 -5.72 19.20 -3.91
C LEU A 170 -5.26 18.14 -4.92
N VAL A 171 -5.98 17.02 -5.05
CA VAL A 171 -5.70 16.04 -6.12
C VAL A 171 -5.94 16.67 -7.49
N GLY A 172 -7.04 17.42 -7.65
CA GLY A 172 -7.33 18.17 -8.85
C GLY A 172 -6.21 19.16 -9.21
N GLU A 173 -5.73 19.92 -8.23
CA GLU A 173 -4.65 20.88 -8.41
C GLU A 173 -3.35 20.20 -8.88
N LEU A 174 -2.94 19.13 -8.21
CA LEU A 174 -1.72 18.40 -8.57
C LEU A 174 -1.84 17.68 -9.92
N ARG A 175 -3.05 17.27 -10.34
CA ARG A 175 -3.23 16.76 -11.70
C ARG A 175 -2.90 17.79 -12.79
N HIS A 176 -2.87 19.08 -12.48
CA HIS A 176 -2.72 20.16 -13.46
C HIS A 176 -1.51 21.07 -13.20
N HIS A 177 -1.06 21.25 -11.95
CA HIS A 177 -0.09 22.28 -11.58
C HIS A 177 1.01 21.74 -10.66
N VAL A 178 2.26 22.10 -10.98
CA VAL A 178 3.44 22.02 -10.11
C VAL A 178 4.30 23.26 -10.37
N PRO A 179 4.67 24.05 -9.34
CA PRO A 179 4.28 23.90 -7.93
C PRO A 179 2.77 24.09 -7.71
N PRO A 180 2.16 23.43 -6.70
CA PRO A 180 0.73 23.55 -6.43
C PRO A 180 0.37 24.90 -5.80
N ALA A 181 -0.78 25.44 -6.20
CA ALA A 181 -1.42 26.61 -5.58
C ALA A 181 -2.51 26.20 -4.60
N LEU A 182 -2.93 27.12 -3.73
CA LEU A 182 -4.06 26.91 -2.83
C LEU A 182 -5.36 26.90 -3.65
N PRO A 183 -6.15 25.80 -3.67
CA PRO A 183 -7.29 25.70 -4.58
C PRO A 183 -8.41 26.74 -4.34
N SER A 184 -8.49 27.29 -3.12
CA SER A 184 -9.51 28.25 -2.72
C SER A 184 -9.11 29.72 -2.90
N VAL A 185 -7.84 30.01 -3.21
CA VAL A 185 -7.35 31.40 -3.32
C VAL A 185 -6.42 31.52 -4.52
N LEU A 186 -6.85 32.33 -5.49
CA LEU A 186 -6.11 32.53 -6.74
C LEU A 186 -4.73 33.14 -6.47
N GLY A 187 -3.69 32.51 -7.02
CA GLY A 187 -2.31 33.03 -6.98
C GLY A 187 -1.56 32.75 -5.68
N GLU A 188 -2.21 32.19 -4.65
CA GLU A 188 -1.55 31.84 -3.39
C GLU A 188 -0.85 30.48 -3.49
N PRO A 189 0.42 30.36 -3.04
CA PRO A 189 1.12 29.09 -3.03
C PRO A 189 0.54 28.15 -1.96
N LEU A 190 0.53 26.84 -2.26
CA LEU A 190 0.07 25.85 -1.30
C LEU A 190 1.11 25.64 -0.18
N SER A 191 0.81 26.13 1.02
CA SER A 191 1.59 25.87 2.24
C SER A 191 1.01 24.70 3.04
N TYR A 192 0.99 23.50 2.43
CA TYR A 192 0.40 22.30 3.03
C TYR A 192 1.18 21.04 2.62
N HIS A 193 1.00 19.93 3.34
CA HIS A 193 1.58 18.65 2.92
C HIS A 193 0.79 18.14 1.70
N TRP A 194 1.48 17.77 0.61
CA TRP A 194 0.79 17.44 -0.64
C TRP A 194 1.18 16.11 -1.28
N PHE A 195 2.12 15.38 -0.68
CA PHE A 195 2.66 14.13 -1.25
C PHE A 195 1.61 13.04 -1.45
N VAL A 196 0.67 12.89 -0.52
CA VAL A 196 -0.43 11.91 -0.66
C VAL A 196 -1.34 12.26 -1.85
N TYR A 197 -1.57 13.54 -2.11
CA TYR A 197 -2.40 13.97 -3.23
C TYR A 197 -1.64 13.85 -4.56
N ALA A 198 -0.31 13.94 -4.55
CA ALA A 198 0.53 13.66 -5.72
C ALA A 198 0.52 12.17 -6.08
N GLU A 199 0.56 11.28 -5.09
CA GLU A 199 0.31 9.84 -5.28
C GLU A 199 -1.07 9.60 -5.89
N MET A 200 -2.14 10.19 -5.33
CA MET A 200 -3.48 10.04 -5.90
C MET A 200 -3.61 10.60 -7.32
N ALA A 201 -2.92 11.72 -7.62
CA ALA A 201 -2.86 12.30 -8.96
C ALA A 201 -2.14 11.37 -9.95
N ALA A 202 -1.00 10.80 -9.55
CA ALA A 202 -0.24 9.82 -10.34
C ALA A 202 -1.07 8.55 -10.58
N THR A 203 -1.67 8.00 -9.53
CA THR A 203 -2.58 6.86 -9.61
C THR A 203 -3.71 7.15 -10.59
N SER A 204 -4.36 8.32 -10.51
CA SER A 204 -5.44 8.70 -11.43
C SER A 204 -4.96 8.81 -12.89
N TRP A 205 -3.78 9.39 -13.15
CA TRP A 205 -3.23 9.46 -14.51
C TRP A 205 -2.97 8.08 -15.13
N VAL A 206 -2.38 7.17 -14.35
CA VAL A 206 -1.99 5.85 -14.86
C VAL A 206 -3.20 4.93 -15.02
N THR A 207 -4.10 4.94 -14.03
CA THR A 207 -5.20 3.96 -13.96
C THR A 207 -6.49 4.45 -14.63
N GLY A 208 -6.62 5.77 -14.80
CA GLY A 208 -7.86 6.41 -15.21
C GLY A 208 -8.95 6.40 -14.14
N ILE A 209 -8.64 5.95 -12.91
CA ILE A 209 -9.60 5.95 -11.81
C ILE A 209 -9.91 7.40 -11.41
N ASP A 210 -11.20 7.66 -11.20
CA ASP A 210 -11.67 8.98 -10.82
C ASP A 210 -11.11 9.41 -9.45
N PRO A 211 -10.59 10.64 -9.31
CA PRO A 211 -10.07 11.15 -8.03
C PRO A 211 -11.05 11.05 -6.86
N VAL A 212 -12.36 11.19 -7.08
CA VAL A 212 -13.37 11.01 -6.04
C VAL A 212 -13.29 9.59 -5.47
N THR A 213 -13.14 8.58 -6.33
CA THR A 213 -13.03 7.18 -5.89
C THR A 213 -11.73 6.93 -5.12
N LEU A 214 -10.63 7.54 -5.55
CA LEU A 214 -9.34 7.42 -4.86
C LEU A 214 -9.39 8.05 -3.46
N VAL A 215 -9.84 9.29 -3.36
CA VAL A 215 -9.89 10.07 -2.12
C VAL A 215 -10.90 9.48 -1.13
N TYR A 216 -12.11 9.17 -1.59
CA TYR A 216 -13.19 8.77 -0.69
C TYR A 216 -13.18 7.28 -0.37
N ARG A 217 -12.40 6.44 -1.06
CA ARG A 217 -12.52 4.99 -0.92
C ARG A 217 -11.18 4.27 -0.92
N LEU A 218 -10.35 4.40 -1.96
CA LEU A 218 -9.28 3.43 -2.21
C LEU A 218 -7.94 3.74 -1.52
N SER A 219 -7.45 4.97 -1.60
CA SER A 219 -6.01 5.25 -1.39
C SER A 219 -5.53 5.10 0.06
N THR A 220 -6.41 5.23 1.06
CA THR A 220 -5.99 5.21 2.48
C THR A 220 -5.60 3.82 2.98
N LEU A 221 -6.28 2.75 2.55
CA LEU A 221 -6.12 1.42 3.15
C LEU A 221 -4.75 0.78 2.96
N PRO A 222 -4.12 0.81 1.76
CA PRO A 222 -2.78 0.24 1.60
C PRO A 222 -1.74 0.89 2.53
N MET A 223 -1.79 2.22 2.67
CA MET A 223 -0.91 2.98 3.55
C MET A 223 -1.15 2.67 5.03
N ALA A 224 -2.42 2.59 5.45
CA ALA A 224 -2.78 2.22 6.82
C ALA A 224 -2.33 0.80 7.18
N ALA A 225 -2.54 -0.16 6.28
CA ALA A 225 -2.12 -1.54 6.47
C ALA A 225 -0.59 -1.67 6.58
N ALA A 226 0.17 -1.01 5.71
CA ALA A 226 1.62 -0.97 5.81
C ALA A 226 2.09 -0.32 7.12
N THR A 227 1.45 0.77 7.54
CA THR A 227 1.76 1.44 8.80
C THR A 227 1.58 0.50 9.98
N VAL A 228 0.46 -0.22 10.08
CA VAL A 228 0.22 -1.21 11.16
C VAL A 228 1.32 -2.27 11.19
N VAL A 229 1.67 -2.84 10.04
CA VAL A 229 2.73 -3.86 9.94
C VAL A 229 4.08 -3.28 10.38
N LEU A 230 4.43 -2.09 9.91
CA LEU A 230 5.70 -1.44 10.25
C LEU A 230 5.78 -1.11 11.75
N VAL A 231 4.70 -0.61 12.36
CA VAL A 231 4.65 -0.32 13.80
C VAL A 231 4.91 -1.58 14.62
N VAL A 232 4.25 -2.70 14.28
CA VAL A 232 4.47 -3.99 14.96
C VAL A 232 5.93 -4.46 14.80
N LEU A 233 6.51 -4.29 13.62
CA LEU A 233 7.89 -4.70 13.36
C LEU A 233 8.92 -3.80 14.04
N VAL A 234 8.65 -2.50 14.15
CA VAL A 234 9.45 -1.57 14.95
C VAL A 234 9.37 -1.96 16.43
N GLY A 235 8.17 -2.22 16.94
CA GLY A 235 7.98 -2.72 18.31
C GLY A 235 8.76 -4.01 18.57
N ARG A 236 8.70 -4.97 17.64
CA ARG A 236 9.48 -6.23 17.70
C ARG A 236 10.99 -5.99 17.71
N ARG A 237 11.47 -5.01 16.93
CA ARG A 237 12.90 -4.68 16.82
C ARG A 237 13.41 -4.00 18.09
N LEU A 238 12.61 -3.12 18.69
CA LEU A 238 12.95 -2.44 19.95
C LEU A 238 12.82 -3.36 21.16
N GLY A 239 11.81 -4.23 21.20
CA GLY A 239 11.51 -5.10 22.35
C GLY A 239 12.20 -6.46 22.35
N GLY A 240 12.87 -6.87 21.27
CA GLY A 240 13.65 -8.11 21.23
C GLY A 240 12.84 -9.42 21.20
N ARG A 241 11.52 -9.38 21.38
CA ARG A 241 10.58 -10.52 21.29
C ARG A 241 9.23 -10.12 20.69
N TRP A 242 8.44 -11.09 20.23
CA TRP A 242 7.10 -10.87 19.65
C TRP A 242 5.98 -10.62 20.68
N GLY A 243 6.29 -10.76 21.98
CA GLY A 243 5.36 -10.53 23.09
C GLY A 243 6.06 -9.79 24.23
N ALA A 244 5.29 -9.40 25.24
CA ALA A 244 5.81 -8.76 26.45
C ALA A 244 6.61 -9.72 27.34
#